data_AF-A0A1L7CIN4-F1
#
_entry.id   AF-A0A1L7CIN4-F1
#
_cell.length_a   1.000
_cell.length_b   1.000
_cell.length_c   1.000
_cell.angle_alpha   90.00
_cell.angle_beta   90.00
_cell.angle_gamma   90.00
#
_symmetry.space_group_name_H-M   'P 1'
#
loop_
_entity.id
_entity.type
_entity.pdbx_description
1 polymer ?
#
loop_
_entity_poly.entity_id
_entity_poly.type
_entity_poly.pdbx_seq_one_letter_code
_entity_poly.pdbx_strand_id
1 'polypeptide(L)' 'MSNTALIVTIVSVFLGFACFTGSFASFMYKKPKTLTWGLMVAAIILITLIPTTIAIFFATLAF' A
#
# COMPACT_ATOMS: atom_id res chain seq x y z
N MET A 1 4.17 5.21 -19.78
CA MET A 1 3.96 5.47 -18.34
C MET A 1 4.85 6.63 -17.93
N SER A 2 4.33 7.65 -17.24
CA SER A 2 5.17 8.80 -16.81
C SER A 2 6.09 8.41 -15.64
N ASN A 3 7.30 8.97 -15.57
CA ASN A 3 8.24 8.77 -14.47
C ASN A 3 7.61 9.08 -13.10
N THR A 4 6.74 10.10 -13.05
CA THR A 4 5.99 10.45 -11.84
C THR A 4 5.07 9.32 -11.38
N ALA A 5 4.37 8.67 -12.31
CA ALA A 5 3.48 7.56 -11.97
C ALA A 5 4.27 6.37 -11.42
N LEU A 6 5.40 6.01 -12.03
CA LEU A 6 6.29 4.96 -11.54
C LEU A 6 6.78 5.24 -10.11
N ILE A 7 7.22 6.47 -9.84
CA ILE A 7 7.68 6.87 -8.50
C ILE A 7 6.54 6.76 -7.48
N VAL A 8 5.33 7.22 -7.82
CA VAL A 8 4.15 7.11 -6.94
C VAL A 8 3.84 5.64 -6.62
N THR A 9 3.90 4.75 -7.61
CA THR A 9 3.67 3.31 -7.40
C THR A 9 4.70 2.72 -6.43
N ILE A 10 5.98 3.04 -6.63
CA ILE A 10 7.08 2.53 -5.78
C ILE A 10 6.92 3.03 -4.33
N VAL A 11 6.70 4.33 -4.15
CA VAL A 11 6.55 4.95 -2.82
C VAL A 11 5.32 4.40 -2.10
N SER A 12 4.20 4.24 -2.81
CA SER A 12 2.97 3.66 -2.26
C SER A 12 3.19 2.24 -1.74
N VAL A 13 3.82 1.39 -2.56
CA VAL A 13 4.11 0.01 -2.17
C VAL A 13 5.06 -0.03 -0.98
N PHE A 14 6.09 0.82 -0.96
CA PHE A 14 7.01 0.92 0.17
C PHE A 14 6.31 1.32 1.49
N LEU A 15 5.45 2.35 1.45
CA LEU A 15 4.64 2.76 2.60
C LEU A 15 3.67 1.65 3.03
N GLY A 16 3.12 0.91 2.07
CA GLY A 16 2.28 -0.25 2.33
C GLY A 16 3.02 -1.35 3.09
N PHE A 17 4.25 -1.68 2.67
CA PHE A 17 5.09 -2.64 3.39
C PHE A 17 5.47 -2.13 4.78
N ALA A 18 5.78 -0.83 4.94
CA ALA A 18 6.04 -0.25 6.25
C ALA A 18 4.81 -0.37 7.18
N CYS A 19 3.60 -0.13 6.66
CA CYS A 19 2.36 -0.35 7.41
C CYS A 19 2.14 -1.83 7.75
N PHE A 20 2.44 -2.75 6.82
CA PHE A 20 2.34 -4.18 7.06
C PHE A 20 3.30 -4.62 8.17
N THR A 21 4.57 -4.22 8.11
CA THR A 21 5.56 -4.49 9.16
C THR A 21 5.15 -3.83 10.49
N GLY A 22 4.61 -2.61 10.45
CA GLY A 22 4.08 -1.92 11.61
C GLY A 22 2.87 -2.63 12.24
N SER A 23 2.00 -3.24 11.43
CA SER A 23 0.91 -4.09 11.92
C SER A 23 1.46 -5.33 12.62
N PHE A 24 2.51 -5.95 12.07
CA PHE A 24 3.13 -7.14 12.63
C PHE A 24 3.86 -6.82 13.94
N ALA A 25 4.62 -5.72 13.98
CA ALA A 25 5.25 -5.22 15.19
C ALA A 25 4.21 -4.91 16.26
N SER A 26 3.10 -4.26 15.90
CA SER A 26 2.00 -3.96 16.82
C SER A 26 1.38 -5.24 17.40
N PHE A 27 1.21 -6.27 16.58
CA PHE A 27 0.77 -7.59 17.04
C PHE A 27 1.79 -8.22 18.01
N MET A 28 3.09 -8.19 17.70
CA MET A 28 4.14 -8.74 18.57
C MET A 28 4.19 -8.02 19.93
N TYR A 29 4.08 -6.69 19.94
CA TYR A 29 4.08 -5.89 21.17
C TYR A 29 2.74 -5.90 21.92
N LYS A 30 1.79 -6.78 21.55
CA LYS A 30 0.46 -6.91 22.17
C LYS A 30 -0.29 -5.57 22.23
N LYS A 31 -0.08 -4.70 21.23
CA LYS A 31 -0.80 -3.43 21.09
C LYS A 31 -2.30 -3.69 20.84
N PRO A 32 -3.17 -2.69 21.06
CA PRO A 32 -4.61 -2.84 20.85
C PRO A 32 -4.92 -3.36 19.45
N LYS A 33 -5.89 -4.29 19.37
CA LYS A 33 -6.31 -4.96 18.13
C LYS A 33 -6.71 -3.97 17.04
N THR A 34 -7.29 -2.83 17.42
CA THR A 34 -7.70 -1.75 16.51
C THR A 34 -6.53 -1.14 15.76
N LEU A 35 -5.36 -0.98 16.40
CA LEU A 35 -4.16 -0.42 15.79
C LEU A 35 -3.56 -1.42 14.80
N THR A 36 -3.43 -2.70 15.19
CA THR A 36 -2.96 -3.76 14.29
C THR A 36 -3.85 -3.91 13.06
N TRP A 37 -5.17 -3.96 13.24
CA TRP A 37 -6.11 -4.06 12.12
C TRP A 37 -6.14 -2.81 11.25
N GLY A 38 -6.04 -1.62 11.85
CA GLY A 38 -5.97 -0.35 11.11
C GLY A 38 -4.74 -0.27 10.20
N LEU A 39 -3.56 -0.62 10.73
CA LEU A 39 -2.32 -0.68 9.97
C LEU A 39 -2.38 -1.75 8.86
N MET A 40 -3.01 -2.89 9.12
CA MET A 40 -3.20 -3.95 8.11
C MET A 40 -4.10 -3.48 6.96
N VAL A 41 -5.24 -2.87 7.26
CA VAL A 41 -6.15 -2.33 6.23
C VAL A 41 -5.47 -1.23 5.43
N ALA A 42 -4.76 -0.31 6.09
CA ALA A 42 -3.99 0.72 5.42
C ALA A 42 -2.91 0.14 4.49
N ALA A 43 -2.20 -0.89 4.93
CA ALA A 43 -1.22 -1.61 4.12
C ALA A 43 -1.84 -2.21 2.86
N ILE A 44 -3.00 -2.87 2.99
CA ILE A 44 -3.72 -3.45 1.86
C ILE A 44 -4.05 -2.35 0.85
N ILE A 45 -4.64 -1.23 1.27
CA ILE A 45 -5.01 -0.12 0.36
C ILE A 45 -3.78 0.42 -0.40
N LEU A 46 -2.67 0.64 0.30
CA LEU A 46 -1.43 1.16 -0.28
C LEU A 46 -0.78 0.19 -1.29
N ILE A 47 -0.84 -1.13 -1.04
CA ILE A 47 -0.21 -2.16 -1.89
C ILE A 47 -1.15 -2.64 -3.00
N THR A 48 -2.47 -2.52 -2.85
CA THR A 48 -3.43 -2.99 -3.84
C THR A 48 -4.08 -1.84 -4.58
N LEU A 49 -4.95 -1.07 -3.93
CA LEU A 49 -5.79 -0.06 -4.57
C LEU A 49 -4.98 0.97 -5.38
N ILE A 50 -3.89 1.50 -4.84
CA ILE A 50 -3.10 2.52 -5.55
C ILE A 50 -2.40 1.94 -6.79
N PRO A 51 -1.54 0.91 -6.68
CA PRO A 51 -0.85 0.36 -7.84
C PRO A 51 -1.81 -0.30 -8.85
N THR A 52 -2.90 -0.95 -8.43
CA THR A 52 -3.89 -1.49 -9.39
C THR A 52 -4.62 -0.39 -10.13
N THR A 53 -5.04 0.69 -9.47
CA THR A 53 -5.70 1.82 -10.15
C THR A 53 -4.77 2.46 -11.17
N ILE A 54 -3.51 2.69 -10.81
CA ILE A 54 -2.50 3.23 -11.74
C ILE A 54 -2.30 2.26 -12.91
N ALA A 55 -2.16 0.96 -12.66
CA ALA A 55 -1.99 -0.05 -13.70
C ALA A 55 -3.18 -0.10 -14.68
N ILE A 56 -4.41 -0.10 -14.17
CA ILE A 56 -5.63 -0.11 -14.99
C ILE A 56 -5.71 1.16 -15.84
N PHE A 57 -5.44 2.34 -15.26
CA PHE A 57 -5.48 3.60 -16.00
C PHE A 57 -4.50 3.62 -17.17
N PHE A 58 -3.25 3.20 -16.94
CA PHE A 58 -2.25 3.14 -18.01
C PHE A 58 -2.52 2.02 -19.02
N ALA A 59 -3.08 0.89 -18.60
CA ALA A 59 -3.51 -0.16 -19.52
C ALA A 59 -4.64 0.35 -20.44
N THR A 60 -5.59 1.11 -19.89
CA THR A 60 -6.73 1.65 -20.65
C THR A 60 -6.30 2.73 -21.63
N LEU A 61 -5.35 3.60 -21.26
CA LEU A 61 -4.79 4.64 -22.13
C LEU A 61 -3.79 4.11 -23.18
N ALA A 62 -3.39 2.84 -23.09
CA ALA A 62 -2.50 2.19 -24.04
C ALA A 62 -3.25 1.54 -25.22
N PHE A 63 -4.58 1.55 -25.20
CA PHE A 63 -5.47 1.20 -26.31
C PHE A 63 -6.05 2.47 -26.94
#